data_AF-A0A7S1QPJ7-F1
#
_entry.id   AF-A0A7S1QPJ7-F1
#
_cell.length_a   1.000
_cell.length_b   1.000
_cell.length_c   1.000
_cell.angle_alpha   90.00
_cell.angle_beta   90.00
_cell.angle_gamma   90.00
#
_symmetry.space_group_name_H-M   'P 1'
#
loop_
_entity.id
_entity.type
_entity.pdbx_description
1 polymer ?
#
loop_
_entity_poly.entity_id
_entity_poly.type
_entity_poly.pdbx_seq_one_letter_code
_entity_poly.pdbx_strand_id
1 'polypeptide(L)'
;IVSSLFTRIGSTDSIEASASSFLVEMQEVAHILRAVTPDSLVLIDELGRGTAHMDGIALCWAICEKLLELRVYTLFATHFFEICRLQSSFPGFRNMHIQPIGGDGVAGRQPDERGGGQGT
;
A
#
# COMPACT_ATOMS: atom_id res chain seq x y z
N ILE A 1 2.58 -16.65 15.05
CA ILE A 1 1.33 -16.22 15.72
C ILE A 1 1.32 -14.70 15.65
N VAL A 2 0.20 -14.08 15.26
CA VAL A 2 0.07 -12.62 15.21
C VAL A 2 -0.40 -12.13 16.59
N SER A 3 0.25 -11.10 17.14
CA SER A 3 -0.11 -10.55 18.46
C SER A 3 -1.08 -9.38 18.38
N SER A 4 -0.96 -8.56 17.34
CA SER A 4 -1.72 -7.32 17.19
C SER A 4 -2.18 -7.14 15.75
N LEU A 5 -3.42 -6.66 15.58
CA LEU A 5 -4.00 -6.30 14.30
C LEU A 5 -4.19 -4.78 14.24
N PHE A 6 -3.60 -4.15 13.24
CA PHE A 6 -3.75 -2.73 12.94
C PHE A 6 -4.48 -2.58 11.62
N THR A 7 -5.50 -1.72 11.59
CA THR A 7 -6.29 -1.49 10.39
C THR A 7 -6.49 -0.01 10.15
N ARG A 8 -6.19 0.43 8.93
CA ARG A 8 -6.73 1.66 8.36
C ARG A 8 -7.64 1.26 7.21
N ILE A 9 -8.94 1.25 7.47
CA ILE A 9 -9.96 0.97 6.46
C ILE A 9 -10.84 2.21 6.36
N GLY A 10 -11.17 2.65 5.15
CA GLY A 10 -12.05 3.77 4.93
C GLY A 10 -13.47 3.46 5.42
N SER A 11 -13.94 4.19 6.42
CA SER A 11 -15.37 4.30 6.74
C SER A 11 -15.83 5.67 6.26
N THR A 12 -16.85 5.73 5.41
CA THR A 12 -17.48 6.98 4.96
C THR A 12 -18.13 7.79 6.09
N ASP A 13 -18.25 7.19 7.29
CA ASP A 13 -18.92 7.80 8.43
C ASP A 13 -17.89 8.30 9.46
N SER A 14 -17.28 9.44 9.18
CA SER A 14 -16.61 10.23 10.21
C SER A 14 -17.55 11.33 10.69
N ILE A 15 -18.00 11.22 11.94
CA ILE A 15 -18.80 12.23 12.66
C ILE A 15 -17.89 13.35 13.23
N GLU A 16 -16.61 13.40 12.83
CA GLU A 16 -15.68 14.44 13.29
C GLU A 16 -15.87 15.74 12.50
N ALA A 17 -16.91 16.49 12.89
CA ALA A 17 -17.42 17.69 12.23
C ALA A 17 -16.44 18.89 12.13
N SER A 18 -15.15 18.74 12.44
CA SER A 18 -14.17 19.85 12.41
C SER A 18 -12.74 19.48 11.97
N ALA A 19 -12.43 18.20 11.73
CA ALA A 19 -11.11 17.79 11.25
C ALA A 19 -11.17 17.37 9.77
N SER A 20 -10.10 17.65 9.02
CA SER A 20 -9.96 17.10 7.66
C SER A 20 -9.86 15.58 7.74
N SER A 21 -10.63 14.85 6.94
CA SER A 21 -10.56 13.39 6.87
C SER A 21 -9.15 12.90 6.55
N PHE A 22 -8.38 13.68 5.77
CA PHE A 22 -6.97 13.40 5.51
C PHE A 22 -6.10 13.49 6.77
N LEU A 23 -6.35 14.50 7.62
CA LEU A 23 -5.60 14.66 8.87
C LEU A 23 -5.84 13.47 9.81
N VAL A 24 -7.11 13.06 9.96
CA VAL A 24 -7.50 11.92 10.81
C VAL A 24 -6.83 10.64 10.29
N GLU A 25 -6.89 10.41 8.99
CA GLU A 25 -6.22 9.28 8.33
C GLU A 25 -4.70 9.26 8.59
N MET A 26 -4.04 10.42 8.48
CA MET A 26 -2.60 10.52 8.77
C MET A 26 -2.27 10.30 10.24
N GLN A 27 -3.16 10.69 11.16
CA GLN A 27 -3.00 10.42 12.59
C GLN A 27 -3.13 8.92 12.89
N GLU A 28 -4.07 8.23 12.26
CA GLU A 28 -4.22 6.78 12.38
C GLU A 28 -2.97 6.05 11.86
N VAL A 29 -2.46 6.42 10.68
CA VAL A 29 -1.20 5.87 10.16
C VAL A 29 -0.03 6.15 11.10
N ALA A 30 0.09 7.37 11.61
CA ALA A 30 1.15 7.72 12.55
C ALA A 30 1.06 6.88 13.85
N HIS A 31 -0.16 6.57 14.31
CA HIS A 31 -0.36 5.67 15.43
C HIS A 31 0.09 4.23 15.11
N ILE A 32 -0.33 3.69 13.96
CA ILE A 32 0.08 2.35 13.49
C ILE A 32 1.61 2.25 13.42
N LEU A 33 2.28 3.19 12.75
CA LEU A 33 3.73 3.19 12.58
C LEU A 33 4.51 3.26 13.90
N ARG A 34 3.94 3.88 14.94
CA ARG A 34 4.57 3.98 16.27
C ARG A 34 4.36 2.72 17.13
N ALA A 35 3.24 2.03 16.95
CA ALA A 35 2.82 0.92 17.81
C ALA A 35 3.16 -0.46 17.23
N VAL A 36 3.43 -0.55 15.93
CA VAL A 36 3.61 -1.82 15.24
C VAL A 36 4.90 -2.54 15.65
N THR A 37 4.82 -3.86 15.81
CA THR A 37 5.93 -4.77 16.09
C THR A 37 6.03 -5.82 14.97
N PRO A 38 7.15 -6.56 14.84
CA PRO A 38 7.34 -7.53 13.76
C PRO A 38 6.32 -8.69 13.73
N ASP A 39 5.62 -8.94 14.83
CA ASP A 39 4.58 -9.95 14.99
C ASP A 39 3.16 -9.40 14.80
N SER A 40 3.04 -8.15 14.35
CA SER A 40 1.76 -7.52 13.99
C SER A 40 1.31 -7.85 12.56
N LEU A 41 0.01 -7.69 12.31
CA LEU A 41 -0.58 -7.64 10.98
C LEU A 41 -1.14 -6.24 10.75
N VAL A 42 -0.76 -5.60 9.64
CA VAL A 42 -1.22 -4.26 9.24
C VAL A 42 -2.06 -4.36 7.98
N LEU A 43 -3.27 -3.81 8.00
CA LEU A 43 -4.16 -3.68 6.84
C LEU A 43 -4.36 -2.19 6.55
N ILE A 44 -4.01 -1.75 5.35
CA ILE A 44 -4.20 -0.36 4.91
C ILE A 44 -5.00 -0.38 3.62
N ASP A 45 -6.07 0.41 3.57
CA ASP A 45 -6.95 0.56 2.43
C ASP A 45 -7.02 2.01 1.97
N GLU A 46 -6.76 2.22 0.67
CA GLU A 46 -6.94 3.47 -0.06
C GLU A 46 -6.30 4.72 0.57
N LEU A 47 -5.09 4.56 1.11
CA LEU A 47 -4.38 5.66 1.74
C LEU A 47 -4.02 6.79 0.75
N GLY A 48 -4.12 8.04 1.21
CA GLY A 48 -3.60 9.20 0.50
C GLY A 48 -4.53 9.76 -0.58
N ARG A 49 -5.80 9.31 -0.64
CA ARG A 49 -6.80 9.87 -1.56
C ARG A 49 -7.26 11.28 -1.21
N GLY A 50 -7.13 11.69 0.05
CA GLY A 50 -7.57 13.00 0.54
C GLY A 50 -6.62 14.16 0.25
N THR A 51 -5.57 13.96 -0.55
CA THR A 51 -4.55 14.97 -0.87
C THR A 51 -4.22 14.98 -2.37
N ALA A 52 -3.32 15.87 -2.81
CA ALA A 52 -2.88 15.92 -4.20
C ALA A 52 -2.26 14.58 -4.63
N HIS A 53 -2.51 14.16 -5.87
CA HIS A 53 -2.10 12.84 -6.39
C HIS A 53 -0.61 12.52 -6.15
N MET A 54 0.28 13.46 -6.48
CA MET A 54 1.72 13.27 -6.31
C MET A 54 2.13 13.20 -4.84
N ASP A 55 1.49 13.99 -3.97
CA ASP A 55 1.74 13.96 -2.53
C ASP A 55 1.23 12.66 -1.91
N GLY A 56 0.08 12.17 -2.37
CA GLY A 56 -0.50 10.89 -1.97
C GLY A 56 0.41 9.71 -2.32
N ILE A 57 0.97 9.69 -3.55
CA ILE A 57 1.95 8.69 -3.97
C ILE A 57 3.21 8.77 -3.10
N ALA A 58 3.76 9.97 -2.90
CA ALA A 58 4.98 10.15 -2.12
C ALA A 58 4.80 9.66 -0.67
N LEU A 59 3.66 9.97 -0.05
CA LEU A 59 3.31 9.50 1.29
C LEU A 59 3.16 7.97 1.32
N CYS A 60 2.38 7.39 0.40
CA CYS A 60 2.18 5.95 0.35
C CYS A 60 3.50 5.20 0.16
N TRP A 61 4.39 5.73 -0.69
CA TRP A 61 5.72 5.17 -0.91
C TRP A 61 6.54 5.14 0.38
N ALA A 62 6.67 6.29 1.05
CA ALA A 62 7.42 6.42 2.29
C ALA A 62 6.87 5.51 3.41
N ILE A 63 5.55 5.37 3.49
CA ILE A 63 4.91 4.51 4.48
C ILE A 63 5.15 3.03 4.17
N CYS A 64 5.05 2.61 2.91
CA CYS A 64 5.35 1.24 2.50
C CYS A 64 6.82 0.89 2.79
N GLU A 65 7.74 1.78 2.43
CA GLU A 65 9.17 1.64 2.76
C GLU A 65 9.36 1.48 4.27
N LYS A 66 8.70 2.31 5.08
CA LYS A 66 8.83 2.22 6.54
C LYS A 66 8.30 0.89 7.11
N LEU A 67 7.16 0.40 6.62
CA LEU A 67 6.59 -0.88 7.03
C LEU A 67 7.50 -2.06 6.64
N LEU A 68 8.14 -1.98 5.47
CA LEU A 68 9.12 -2.97 5.02
C LEU A 68 10.37 -2.97 5.91
N GLU A 69 10.90 -1.80 6.30
CA GLU A 69 12.02 -1.68 7.23
C GLU A 69 11.70 -2.33 8.59
N LEU A 70 10.48 -2.14 9.08
CA LEU A 70 9.99 -2.71 10.34
C LEU A 70 9.71 -4.22 10.24
N ARG A 71 9.76 -4.79 9.02
CA ARG A 71 9.51 -6.21 8.71
C ARG A 71 8.18 -6.72 9.25
N VAL A 72 7.16 -5.88 9.20
CA VAL A 72 5.79 -6.25 9.59
C VAL A 72 5.00 -6.78 8.40
N TYR A 73 4.17 -7.79 8.64
CA TYR A 73 3.22 -8.28 7.64
C TYR A 73 2.17 -7.21 7.33
N THR A 74 2.15 -6.74 6.08
CA THR A 74 1.28 -5.65 5.64
C THR A 74 0.50 -6.07 4.40
N LEU A 75 -0.81 -5.82 4.41
CA LEU A 75 -1.65 -5.79 3.21
C LEU A 75 -1.98 -4.32 2.91
N PHE A 76 -1.54 -3.83 1.76
CA PHE A 76 -1.72 -2.45 1.34
C PHE A 76 -2.56 -2.42 0.05
N ALA A 77 -3.82 -2.02 0.15
CA ALA A 77 -4.71 -1.86 -0.98
C ALA A 77 -4.65 -0.41 -1.47
N THR A 78 -4.37 -0.23 -2.76
CA THR A 78 -4.23 1.10 -3.36
C THR A 78 -4.62 1.10 -4.83
N HIS A 79 -4.95 2.29 -5.32
CA HIS A 79 -5.18 2.57 -6.74
C HIS A 79 -3.96 3.25 -7.39
N PHE A 80 -2.91 3.55 -6.60
CA PHE A 80 -1.66 4.11 -7.11
C PHE A 80 -0.79 3.01 -7.73
N PHE A 81 -0.85 2.89 -9.06
CA PHE A 81 -0.02 1.93 -9.81
C PHE A 81 1.48 2.19 -9.66
N GLU A 82 1.86 3.43 -9.34
CA GLU A 82 3.24 3.84 -9.09
C GLU A 82 3.85 3.10 -7.89
N ILE A 83 3.04 2.76 -6.88
CA ILE A 83 3.48 2.01 -5.70
C ILE A 83 3.92 0.59 -6.09
N CYS A 84 3.38 0.01 -7.16
CA CYS A 84 3.80 -1.30 -7.63
C CYS A 84 5.29 -1.36 -8.03
N ARG A 85 5.92 -0.21 -8.32
CA ARG A 85 7.35 -0.13 -8.63
C ARG A 85 8.24 -0.43 -7.43
N LEU A 86 7.72 -0.40 -6.20
CA LEU A 86 8.44 -0.80 -4.99
C LEU A 86 8.94 -2.25 -5.06
N GLN A 87 8.27 -3.13 -5.82
CA GLN A 87 8.70 -4.52 -5.97
C GLN A 87 10.12 -4.65 -6.53
N SER A 88 10.54 -3.74 -7.41
CA SER A 88 11.89 -3.75 -7.98
C SER A 88 12.96 -3.32 -6.98
N SER A 89 12.58 -2.49 -6.00
CA SER A 89 13.50 -1.94 -4.99
C SER A 89 13.54 -2.76 -3.71
N PHE A 90 12.45 -3.47 -3.37
CA PHE A 90 12.29 -4.15 -2.08
C PHE A 90 11.91 -5.63 -2.25
N PRO A 91 12.81 -6.58 -1.92
CA PRO A 91 12.55 -8.01 -2.11
C PRO A 91 11.43 -8.56 -1.21
N GLY A 92 11.02 -7.83 -0.17
CA GLY A 92 9.89 -8.17 0.71
C GLY A 92 8.53 -7.68 0.21
N PHE A 93 8.49 -6.93 -0.89
CA PHE A 93 7.26 -6.38 -1.46
C PHE A 93 6.73 -7.31 -2.57
N ARG A 94 5.41 -7.50 -2.63
CA ARG A 94 4.75 -8.34 -3.63
C ARG A 94 3.49 -7.65 -4.14
N ASN A 95 3.40 -7.49 -5.45
CA ASN A 95 2.22 -6.97 -6.11
C ASN A 95 1.17 -8.08 -6.27
N MET A 96 -0.07 -7.77 -5.89
CA MET A 96 -1.24 -8.63 -6.09
C MET A 96 -2.37 -7.79 -6.69
N HIS A 97 -3.08 -8.34 -7.67
CA HIS A 97 -4.21 -7.68 -8.31
C HIS A 97 -5.41 -8.62 -8.31
N ILE A 98 -6.60 -8.06 -8.05
CA ILE A 98 -7.86 -8.78 -8.13
C ILE A 98 -8.35 -8.72 -9.58
N GLN A 99 -8.55 -9.88 -10.20
CA GLN A 99 -9.12 -9.95 -11.55
C GLN A 99 -10.63 -10.20 -11.47
N PRO A 100 -11.47 -9.38 -12.14
CA PRO A 100 -12.90 -9.63 -12.23
C PRO A 100 -13.17 -10.95 -12.96
N ILE A 101 -14.01 -11.81 -12.38
CA ILE A 101 -14.46 -13.04 -13.04
C ILE A 101 -15.58 -12.65 -14.02
N GLY A 102 -15.34 -12.84 -15.32
CA GLY A 102 -16.34 -12.61 -16.38
C GLY A 102 -16.09 -11.42 -17.32
N GLY A 103 -14.95 -10.74 -17.21
CA GLY A 103 -14.51 -9.76 -18.22
C GLY A 103 -13.64 -10.43 -19.27
N ASP A 104 -14.03 -10.33 -20.55
CA ASP A 104 -13.21 -10.79 -21.67
C ASP A 104 -11.79 -10.25 -21.54
N GLY A 105 -10.82 -11.17 -21.54
CA GLY A 105 -9.45 -10.91 -21.13
C GLY A 105 -8.76 -9.84 -21.96
N VAL A 106 -8.70 -8.62 -21.44
CA VAL A 106 -7.57 -7.72 -21.73
C VAL A 106 -6.53 -8.01 -20.65
N ALA A 107 -5.72 -9.04 -20.92
CA ALA A 107 -4.50 -9.27 -20.16
C ALA A 107 -3.63 -8.00 -20.31
N GLY A 108 -3.56 -7.20 -19.24
CA GLY A 108 -2.56 -6.17 -19.09
C GLY A 108 -1.20 -6.84 -19.12
N ARG A 109 -0.61 -6.87 -20.32
CA ARG A 109 0.72 -7.43 -20.59
C ARG A 109 1.73 -6.59 -19.81
N GLN A 110 2.16 -7.07 -18.66
CA GLN A 110 3.35 -6.54 -18.02
C GLN A 110 4.54 -6.89 -18.94
N PRO A 111 5.35 -5.91 -19.38
CA PRO A 111 6.52 -6.23 -20.21
C PRO A 111 7.49 -7.05 -19.35
N ASP A 112 7.79 -8.26 -19.81
CA ASP A 112 8.84 -9.11 -19.28
C ASP A 112 10.20 -8.50 -19.68
N GLU A 113 10.84 -7.76 -18.78
CA GLU A 113 12.25 -7.35 -18.93
C GLU A 113 13.19 -8.52 -18.59
N ARG A 114 13.05 -9.63 -19.33
CA ARG A 114 14.06 -10.69 -19.40
C ARG A 114 14.48 -10.88 -20.85
N GLY A 115 15.50 -10.13 -21.26
CA GLY A 115 16.09 -10.28 -22.59
C GLY A 115 17.33 -9.42 -22.80
N GLY A 116 18.42 -9.76 -22.12
CA GLY A 116 19.69 -9.06 -22.28
C GLY A 116 20.89 -9.90 -21.84
N GLY A 117 21.02 -11.11 -22.38
CA GLY A 117 22.15 -11.99 -22.10
C GLY A 117 22.40 -13.04 -23.19
N GLN A 118 23.46 -12.78 -23.99
CA GLN A 118 24.33 -13.70 -24.74
C GLN A 118 24.02 -14.08 -26.21
N GLY A 119 25.09 -13.99 -27.02
CA GLY A 119 25.27 -14.52 -28.38
C GLY A 119 25.22 -13.40 -29.43
N THR A 120 26.29 -13.02 -30.15
CA THR A 120 27.50 -13.71 -30.61
C THR A 120 28.66 -12.73 -30.78
#